data_AF-A0A819ITC7-F1
#
_entry.id   AF-A0A819ITC7-F1
#
_cell.length_a   1.000
_cell.length_b   1.000
_cell.length_c   1.000
_cell.angle_alpha   90.00
_cell.angle_beta   90.00
_cell.angle_gamma   90.00
#
_symmetry.space_group_name_H-M   'P 1'
#
loop_
_entity.id
_entity.type
_entity.pdbx_description
1 polymer ?
#
loop_
_entity_poly.entity_id
_entity_poly.type
_entity_poly.pdbx_seq_one_letter_code
_entity_poly.pdbx_strand_id
1 'polypeptide(L)'
;NIVKMIIMLNFFNFVFEKSPSQYFICVISHKWIASETQVAFSFCYLILAEKDPTPIGILDLQPLPVNPLRTSKYEDLYNFKFFIPIQP
;
A
#
# COMPACT_ATOMS: atom_id res chain seq x y z
N ASN A 1 16.83 30.11 27.37
CA ASN A 1 15.79 29.71 26.39
C ASN A 1 16.05 28.29 25.93
N ILE A 2 15.29 27.33 26.46
CA ILE A 2 15.30 25.96 25.94
C ILE A 2 14.54 26.01 24.62
N VAL A 3 15.24 25.84 23.50
CA VAL A 3 14.61 25.72 22.18
C VAL A 3 13.86 24.40 22.19
N LYS A 4 12.52 24.48 22.09
CA LYS A 4 11.68 23.29 21.99
C LYS A 4 11.77 22.79 20.55
N MET A 5 12.53 21.71 20.33
CA MET A 5 12.61 21.06 19.03
C MET A 5 11.52 20.01 18.91
N ILE A 6 10.72 20.08 17.85
CA ILE A 6 9.66 19.11 17.56
C ILE A 6 10.21 18.07 16.59
N ILE A 7 10.03 16.79 16.89
CA ILE A 7 10.44 15.66 16.05
C ILE A 7 9.18 14.87 15.68
N MET A 8 8.99 14.60 14.40
CA MET A 8 7.88 13.80 13.88
C MET A 8 8.37 12.39 13.56
N LEU A 9 7.67 11.37 14.07
CA LEU A 9 7.98 9.96 13.85
C LEU A 9 6.79 9.28 13.17
N ASN A 10 7.03 8.58 12.07
CA ASN A 10 6.02 7.81 11.35
C ASN A 10 6.37 6.33 11.45
N PHE A 11 5.42 5.51 11.88
CA PHE A 11 5.56 4.07 11.98
C PHE A 11 4.25 3.40 11.57
N PHE A 12 4.36 2.18 11.04
CA PHE A 12 3.22 1.39 10.59
C PHE A 12 3.09 0.14 11.44
N ASN A 13 1.86 -0.21 11.80
CA ASN A 13 1.52 -1.47 12.44
C ASN A 13 0.30 -2.06 11.74
N PHE A 14 0.14 -3.38 11.82
CA PHE A 14 -1.02 -4.07 11.30
C PHE A 14 -2.18 -3.95 12.30
N VAL A 15 -3.33 -3.53 11.79
CA VAL A 15 -4.59 -3.54 12.55
C VAL A 15 -5.45 -4.67 11.98
N PHE A 16 -5.92 -5.56 12.86
CA PHE A 16 -6.82 -6.65 12.49
C PHE A 16 -8.28 -6.25 12.73
N GLU A 17 -9.20 -6.92 12.02
CA GLU A 17 -10.64 -6.66 12.11
C GLU A 17 -11.21 -6.91 13.53
N LYS A 18 -10.59 -7.84 14.28
CA LYS A 18 -10.85 -8.07 15.72
C LYS A 18 -9.83 -7.35 16.61
N SER A 19 -9.47 -6.11 16.29
CA SER A 19 -8.56 -5.33 17.13
C SER A 19 -9.26 -4.87 18.42
N PRO A 20 -8.50 -4.68 19.52
CA PRO A 20 -9.04 -4.09 20.74
C PRO A 20 -9.50 -2.64 20.48
N SER A 21 -10.27 -2.05 21.40
CA SER A 21 -10.83 -0.70 21.24
C SER A 21 -9.81 0.44 21.22
N GLN A 22 -8.57 0.20 21.67
CA GLN A 22 -7.50 1.20 21.72
C GLN A 22 -6.10 0.58 21.78
N TYR A 23 -5.09 1.33 21.33
CA TYR A 23 -3.67 1.09 21.58
C TYR A 23 -3.10 2.15 22.52
N PHE A 24 -1.98 1.82 23.16
CA PHE A 24 -1.22 2.78 23.97
C PHE A 24 0.15 2.97 23.35
N ILE A 25 0.54 4.23 23.14
CA ILE A 25 1.89 4.61 22.76
C ILE A 25 2.60 5.05 24.05
N CYS A 26 3.66 4.33 24.42
CA CYS A 26 4.47 4.64 25.59
C CYS A 26 5.85 5.12 25.14
N VAL A 27 6.26 6.29 25.60
CA VAL A 27 7.61 6.83 25.43
C VAL A 27 8.28 6.81 26.80
N ILE A 28 9.32 6.02 26.94
CA ILE A 28 10.02 5.81 28.22
C ILE A 28 11.47 6.24 28.05
N SER A 29 11.96 7.07 28.97
CA SER A 29 13.36 7.42 29.03
C SER A 29 14.19 6.25 29.56
N HIS A 30 15.23 5.86 28.81
CA HIS A 30 16.18 4.84 29.28
C HIS A 30 17.07 5.34 30.44
N LYS A 31 17.17 6.67 30.65
CA LYS A 31 18.13 7.26 31.60
C LYS A 31 17.50 7.84 32.85
N TRP A 32 16.22 8.21 32.80
CA TRP A 32 15.57 8.95 33.87
C TRP A 32 14.43 8.12 34.44
N ILE A 33 14.46 7.90 35.76
CA ILE A 33 13.42 7.19 36.49
C ILE A 33 12.13 8.02 36.47
N ALA A 34 10.97 7.36 36.36
CA ALA A 34 9.65 8.00 36.30
C ALA A 34 9.49 9.01 35.14
N SER A 35 10.34 8.93 34.12
CA SER A 35 10.21 9.72 32.89
C SER A 35 9.59 8.85 31.81
N GLU A 36 8.29 8.66 31.93
CA GLU A 36 7.44 8.00 30.94
C GLU A 36 6.28 8.89 30.55
N THR A 37 5.78 8.71 29.33
CA THR A 37 4.57 9.36 28.85
C THR A 37 3.79 8.34 28.05
N GLN A 38 2.53 8.14 28.41
CA GLN A 38 1.62 7.21 27.77
C GLN A 38 0.45 7.99 27.15
N VAL A 39 0.14 7.67 25.90
CA VAL A 39 -0.99 8.25 25.18
C VAL A 39 -1.86 7.12 24.65
N ALA A 40 -3.15 7.19 24.94
CA ALA A 40 -4.14 6.27 24.38
C ALA A 40 -4.54 6.71 22.98
N PHE A 41 -4.53 5.77 22.05
CA PHE A 41 -5.02 5.93 20.69
C PHE A 41 -6.26 5.04 20.49
N SER A 42 -7.44 5.65 20.37
CA SER A 42 -8.70 4.92 20.27
C SER A 42 -9.04 4.55 18.82
N PHE A 43 -9.56 3.35 18.64
CA PHE A 43 -10.08 2.84 17.37
C PHE A 43 -11.59 3.00 17.20
N CYS A 44 -12.30 3.61 18.16
CA CYS A 44 -13.75 3.76 18.11
C CYS A 44 -14.27 4.49 16.85
N TYR A 45 -13.41 5.29 16.22
CA TYR A 45 -13.71 6.02 14.99
C TYR A 45 -12.74 5.68 13.84
N LEU A 46 -12.00 4.56 13.95
CA LEU A 46 -11.12 4.11 12.87
C LEU A 46 -11.98 3.53 11.74
N ILE A 47 -12.03 4.23 10.62
CA ILE A 47 -12.60 3.71 9.38
C ILE A 47 -11.50 2.92 8.68
N LEU A 48 -11.62 1.59 8.68
CA LEU A 48 -10.73 0.73 7.90
C LEU A 48 -11.05 0.92 6.41
N ALA A 49 -10.00 1.00 5.59
CA ALA A 49 -10.19 0.99 4.14
C ALA A 49 -10.91 -0.29 3.72
N GLU A 50 -11.76 -0.21 2.71
CA GLU A 50 -12.31 -1.40 2.09
C GLU A 50 -11.17 -2.27 1.60
N LYS A 51 -11.35 -3.59 1.73
CA LYS A 51 -10.38 -4.53 1.19
C LYS A 51 -10.31 -4.32 -0.32
N ASP A 52 -9.09 -4.20 -0.85
CA ASP A 52 -8.89 -4.06 -2.28
C ASP A 52 -9.65 -5.18 -3.02
N PRO A 53 -10.35 -4.84 -4.12
CA PRO A 53 -11.01 -5.86 -4.92
C PRO A 53 -9.96 -6.86 -5.38
N THR A 54 -10.34 -8.14 -5.47
CA THR A 54 -9.46 -9.16 -6.01
C THR A 54 -8.95 -8.69 -7.37
N PRO A 55 -7.62 -8.63 -7.60
CA PRO A 55 -7.08 -8.26 -8.90
C PRO A 55 -7.72 -9.14 -9.97
N ILE A 56 -8.20 -8.51 -11.05
CA ILE A 56 -8.79 -9.24 -12.17
C ILE A 56 -7.73 -10.22 -12.67
N GLY A 57 -8.07 -11.50 -12.67
CA GLY A 57 -7.18 -12.53 -13.20
C GLY A 57 -6.87 -12.24 -14.66
N ILE A 58 -5.60 -12.39 -15.04
CA ILE A 58 -5.23 -12.35 -16.46
C ILE A 58 -5.90 -13.58 -17.09
N LEU A 59 -6.71 -13.35 -18.12
CA LEU A 59 -7.26 -14.45 -18.89
C LEU A 59 -6.11 -15.14 -19.63
N ASP A 60 -6.03 -16.47 -19.55
CA ASP A 60 -5.07 -17.28 -20.30
C ASP A 60 -5.42 -17.27 -21.79
N LEU A 61 -5.26 -16.11 -22.41
CA LEU A 61 -5.42 -15.90 -23.84
C LEU A 61 -4.22 -16.51 -24.55
N GLN A 62 -4.47 -17.19 -25.67
CA GLN A 62 -3.41 -17.54 -26.60
C GLN A 62 -2.73 -16.24 -27.05
N PRO A 63 -1.38 -16.18 -27.05
CA PRO A 63 -0.65 -14.98 -27.43
C PRO A 63 -1.11 -14.50 -28.82
N LEU A 64 -1.66 -13.29 -28.86
CA LEU A 64 -2.18 -12.69 -30.08
C LEU A 64 -0.98 -12.23 -30.92
N PRO A 65 -0.87 -12.65 -32.19
CA PRO A 65 0.17 -12.14 -33.08
C PRO A 65 -0.03 -10.63 -33.30
N VAL A 66 0.98 -9.94 -33.84
CA VAL A 66 0.89 -8.50 -34.20
C VAL A 66 0.16 -8.25 -35.53
N ASN A 67 -0.10 -9.32 -36.30
CA ASN A 67 -0.83 -9.31 -37.57
C ASN A 67 -2.37 -9.04 -37.56
N PRO A 68 -3.13 -8.96 -36.44
CA PRO A 68 -4.57 -8.69 -36.48
C PRO A 68 -4.90 -7.22 -36.73
N LEU A 69 -3.91 -6.32 -36.81
CA LEU A 69 -4.07 -4.88 -37.05
C LEU A 69 -4.47 -4.53 -38.50
N ARG A 70 -4.51 -5.52 -39.41
CA ARG A 70 -5.00 -5.44 -40.81
C ARG A 70 -4.37 -4.32 -41.66
N THR A 71 -3.29 -3.69 -41.20
CA THR A 71 -2.67 -2.52 -41.82
C THR A 71 -1.16 -2.58 -41.64
N SER A 72 -0.42 -2.72 -42.73
CA SER A 72 1.04 -2.84 -42.73
C SER A 72 1.75 -1.66 -42.03
N LYS A 73 1.22 -0.43 -42.12
CA LYS A 73 1.80 0.75 -41.45
C LYS A 73 1.78 0.67 -39.91
N TYR A 74 0.84 -0.06 -39.33
CA TYR A 74 0.72 -0.20 -37.87
C TYR A 74 1.51 -1.41 -37.35
N GLU A 75 1.78 -2.40 -38.20
CA GLU A 75 2.62 -3.56 -37.87
C GLU A 75 4.10 -3.15 -37.78
N ASP A 76 4.56 -2.25 -38.65
CA ASP A 76 5.95 -1.75 -38.68
C ASP A 76 6.36 -0.96 -37.42
N LEU A 77 5.41 -0.52 -36.61
CA LEU A 77 5.65 0.22 -35.37
C LEU A 77 6.01 -0.71 -34.19
N TYR A 78 5.76 -2.01 -34.30
CA TYR A 78 5.98 -2.98 -33.23
C TYR A 78 7.13 -3.93 -33.57
N ASN A 79 8.12 -4.03 -32.66
CA ASN A 79 9.31 -4.87 -32.83
C ASN A 79 9.18 -6.26 -32.15
N PHE A 80 7.97 -6.68 -31.79
CA PHE A 80 7.69 -7.96 -31.13
C PHE A 80 6.69 -8.79 -31.93
N LYS A 81 6.71 -10.12 -31.75
CA LYS A 81 5.89 -11.05 -32.54
C LYS A 81 4.50 -11.32 -31.94
N PHE A 82 4.37 -11.18 -30.63
CA PHE A 82 3.16 -11.48 -29.87
C PHE A 82 2.90 -10.40 -28.82
N PHE A 83 1.64 -10.05 -28.61
CA PHE A 83 1.22 -9.18 -27.52
C PHE A 83 1.31 -9.91 -26.16
N ILE A 84 1.57 -9.14 -25.11
CA ILE A 84 1.50 -9.62 -23.73
C ILE A 84 0.02 -9.92 -23.41
N PRO A 85 -0.34 -10.93 -22.58
CA PRO A 85 -1.74 -11.29 -22.31
C PRO A 85 -2.67 -10.16 -21.82
N ILE A 86 -2.12 -9.04 -21.32
CA ILE A 86 -2.91 -7.84 -20.94
C ILE A 86 -3.21 -6.90 -22.12
N GLN A 87 -2.53 -7.10 -23.24
CA GLN A 87 -2.66 -6.35 -24.49
C GLN A 87 -3.41 -7.23 -25.49
N PRO A 88 -4.72 -7.02 -25.70
CA PRO A 88 -5.47 -7.69 -26.75
C PRO A 88 -5.09 -7.17 -28.14
#